data_AF-A0A662M341-F1
#
_entry.id   AF-A0A662M341-F1
#
_cell.length_a   1.000
_cell.length_b   1.000
_cell.length_c   1.000
_cell.angle_alpha   90.00
_cell.angle_beta   90.00
_cell.angle_gamma   90.00
#
_symmetry.space_group_name_H-M   'P 1'
#
loop_
_entity.id
_entity.type
_entity.pdbx_description
1 polymer ?
#
loop_
_entity_poly.entity_id
_entity_poly.type
_entity_poly.pdbx_seq_one_letter_code
_entity_poly.pdbx_strand_id
1 'polypeptide(L)'
;MSASGLLDDEKGVLSWLLTQISLIIAAGVLIGAIAGISFYGDWQKEAELKNIASNFVASLISLELREFPYEKTYLFPLKNYHYEVELSSDYITVRREDGTINKNIICREELPIKPIITAGKNLDWTNSTEFHKFLSLNYGCDGSPESPIPLEQREEVFSYIEQEMKYNAHETAAEPITICDLNKPLYMEKTFIYFEKGDGGLYRRGIIIIHE
;
A
#
# COMPACT_ATOMS: atom_id res chain seq x y z
N MET A 1 -34.82 -76.41 2.79
CA MET A 1 -33.39 -76.13 2.55
C MET A 1 -33.31 -75.27 1.29
N SER A 2 -32.96 -74.00 1.42
CA SER A 2 -32.81 -73.08 0.28
C SER A 2 -31.92 -71.92 0.71
N ALA A 3 -30.62 -72.09 0.53
CA ALA A 3 -29.60 -71.06 0.74
C ALA A 3 -28.52 -71.18 -0.35
N SER A 4 -28.94 -71.21 -1.61
CA SER A 4 -28.02 -71.30 -2.75
C SER A 4 -28.58 -70.52 -3.95
N GLY A 5 -28.74 -69.22 -3.78
CA GLY A 5 -29.13 -68.32 -4.87
C GLY A 5 -28.55 -66.91 -4.76
N LEU A 6 -27.60 -66.69 -3.84
CA LEU A 6 -27.07 -65.37 -3.50
C LEU A 6 -25.60 -65.17 -3.87
N LEU A 7 -24.94 -66.20 -4.42
CA LEU A 7 -23.50 -66.19 -4.71
C LEU A 7 -23.14 -66.10 -6.20
N ASP A 8 -24.12 -65.88 -7.09
CA ASP A 8 -23.87 -65.89 -8.54
C ASP A 8 -24.53 -64.72 -9.29
N ASP A 9 -24.83 -63.62 -8.58
CA ASP A 9 -25.33 -62.39 -9.21
C ASP A 9 -24.19 -61.40 -9.46
N GLU A 10 -23.30 -61.77 -10.39
CA GLU A 10 -22.23 -60.90 -10.89
C GLU A 10 -22.77 -59.56 -11.39
N LYS A 11 -24.03 -59.51 -11.85
CA LYS A 11 -24.69 -58.26 -12.30
C LYS A 11 -24.99 -57.34 -11.11
N GLY A 12 -25.40 -57.89 -9.98
CA GLY A 12 -25.57 -57.14 -8.74
C GLY A 12 -24.27 -56.53 -8.22
N VAL A 13 -23.18 -57.30 -8.24
CA VAL A 13 -21.83 -56.82 -7.85
C VAL A 13 -21.32 -55.75 -8.81
N LEU A 14 -21.50 -55.95 -10.11
CA LEU A 14 -21.12 -54.97 -11.14
C LEU A 14 -21.95 -53.67 -11.02
N SER A 15 -23.26 -53.77 -10.79
CA SER A 15 -24.13 -52.61 -10.57
C SER A 15 -23.74 -51.84 -9.31
N TRP A 16 -23.36 -52.53 -8.25
CA TRP A 16 -22.89 -51.91 -7.01
C TRP A 16 -21.54 -51.19 -7.21
N LEU A 17 -20.57 -51.83 -7.86
CA LEU A 17 -19.29 -51.21 -8.20
C LEU A 17 -19.47 -49.99 -9.12
N LEU A 18 -20.33 -50.10 -10.13
CA LEU A 18 -20.64 -49.00 -11.03
C LEU A 18 -21.24 -47.82 -10.27
N THR A 19 -22.15 -48.09 -9.31
CA THR A 19 -22.73 -47.07 -8.45
C THR A 19 -21.68 -46.38 -7.59
N GLN A 20 -20.72 -47.12 -7.03
CA GLN A 20 -19.63 -46.53 -6.25
C GLN A 20 -18.70 -45.66 -7.11
N ILE A 21 -18.35 -46.12 -8.32
CA ILE A 21 -17.54 -45.34 -9.25
C ILE A 21 -18.27 -44.06 -9.66
N SER A 22 -19.56 -44.16 -10.00
CA SER A 22 -20.39 -42.99 -10.31
C SER A 22 -20.48 -42.02 -9.14
N LEU A 23 -20.58 -42.52 -7.90
CA LEU A 23 -20.59 -41.69 -6.70
C LEU A 23 -19.26 -40.95 -6.49
N ILE A 24 -18.12 -41.62 -6.71
CA ILE A 24 -16.78 -41.02 -6.61
C ILE A 24 -16.61 -39.94 -7.68
N ILE A 25 -17.03 -40.19 -8.91
CA ILE A 25 -16.98 -39.20 -10.00
C ILE A 25 -17.87 -38.00 -9.68
N ALA A 26 -19.11 -38.23 -9.22
CA ALA A 26 -20.02 -37.16 -8.83
C ALA A 26 -19.47 -36.31 -7.68
N ALA A 27 -18.88 -36.94 -6.66
CA ALA A 27 -18.22 -36.25 -5.56
C ALA A 27 -17.00 -35.43 -6.06
N GLY A 28 -16.20 -35.98 -6.96
CA GLY A 28 -15.06 -35.27 -7.56
C GLY A 28 -15.48 -34.02 -8.35
N VAL A 29 -16.55 -34.12 -9.15
CA VAL A 29 -17.12 -32.98 -9.88
C VAL A 29 -17.66 -31.92 -8.90
N LEU A 30 -18.35 -32.34 -7.83
CA LEU A 30 -18.88 -31.43 -6.83
C LEU A 30 -17.75 -30.69 -6.07
N ILE A 31 -16.72 -31.41 -5.66
CA ILE A 31 -15.53 -30.83 -5.00
C ILE A 31 -14.82 -29.87 -5.96
N GLY A 32 -14.65 -30.25 -7.23
CA GLY A 32 -14.06 -29.39 -8.26
C GLY A 32 -14.85 -28.10 -8.49
N ALA A 33 -16.19 -28.18 -8.52
CA ALA A 33 -17.06 -27.02 -8.66
C ALA A 33 -16.98 -26.08 -7.44
N ILE A 34 -17.01 -26.63 -6.21
CA ILE A 34 -16.90 -25.84 -4.97
C ILE A 34 -15.52 -25.17 -4.86
N ALA A 35 -14.46 -25.91 -5.19
CA ALA A 35 -13.10 -25.39 -5.23
C ALA A 35 -12.97 -24.26 -6.26
N GLY A 36 -13.47 -24.48 -7.48
CA GLY A 36 -13.42 -23.48 -8.56
C GLY A 36 -14.11 -22.17 -8.21
N ILE A 37 -15.28 -22.21 -7.58
CA ILE A 37 -16.02 -21.01 -7.13
C ILE A 37 -15.22 -20.27 -6.05
N SER A 38 -14.63 -21.00 -5.10
CA SER A 38 -13.87 -20.42 -3.99
C SER A 38 -12.58 -19.74 -4.48
N PHE A 39 -11.82 -20.38 -5.38
CA PHE A 39 -10.58 -19.82 -5.93
C PHE A 39 -10.84 -18.65 -6.89
N TYR A 40 -11.91 -18.69 -7.67
CA TYR A 40 -12.27 -17.59 -8.57
C TYR A 40 -12.60 -16.30 -7.78
N GLY A 41 -13.33 -16.44 -6.67
CA GLY A 41 -13.62 -15.31 -5.79
C GLY A 41 -12.38 -14.71 -5.13
N ASP A 42 -11.45 -15.55 -4.68
CA ASP A 42 -10.21 -15.10 -4.03
C ASP A 42 -9.30 -14.35 -5.01
N TRP A 43 -9.15 -14.86 -6.25
CA TRP A 43 -8.35 -14.19 -7.29
C TRP A 43 -8.88 -12.80 -7.64
N GLN A 44 -10.20 -12.65 -7.77
CA GLN A 44 -10.81 -11.35 -8.07
C GLN A 44 -10.59 -10.33 -6.95
N LYS A 45 -10.69 -10.76 -5.68
CA LYS A 45 -10.44 -9.90 -4.51
C LYS A 45 -8.98 -9.48 -4.44
N GLU A 46 -8.04 -10.40 -4.67
CA GLU A 46 -6.61 -10.09 -4.70
C GLU A 46 -6.27 -9.09 -5.81
N ALA A 47 -6.82 -9.30 -7.01
CA ALA A 47 -6.65 -8.38 -8.13
C ALA A 47 -7.18 -6.96 -7.83
N GLU A 48 -8.28 -6.86 -7.08
CA GLU A 48 -8.81 -5.58 -6.63
C GLU A 48 -7.86 -4.89 -5.65
N LEU A 49 -7.42 -5.58 -4.58
CA LEU A 49 -6.49 -5.01 -3.60
C LEU A 49 -5.19 -4.54 -4.27
N LYS A 50 -4.68 -5.34 -5.21
CA LYS A 50 -3.52 -5.00 -6.03
C LYS A 50 -3.74 -3.75 -6.85
N ASN A 51 -4.93 -3.58 -7.44
CA ASN A 51 -5.25 -2.37 -8.20
C ASN A 51 -5.22 -1.12 -7.31
N ILE A 52 -5.79 -1.20 -6.09
CA ILE A 52 -5.77 -0.08 -5.13
C ILE A 52 -4.33 0.30 -4.76
N ALA A 53 -3.52 -0.68 -4.36
CA ALA A 53 -2.13 -0.46 -3.98
C ALA A 53 -1.30 0.10 -5.18
N SER A 54 -1.47 -0.49 -6.36
CA SER A 54 -0.81 -0.02 -7.59
C SER A 54 -1.23 1.38 -8.00
N ASN A 55 -2.50 1.77 -7.82
CA ASN A 55 -2.99 3.11 -8.13
C ASN A 55 -2.36 4.16 -7.19
N PHE A 56 -2.23 3.83 -5.91
CA PHE A 56 -1.54 4.67 -4.94
C PHE A 56 -0.07 4.88 -5.34
N VAL A 57 0.66 3.80 -5.63
CA VAL A 57 2.05 3.85 -6.09
C VAL A 57 2.18 4.67 -7.38
N ALA A 58 1.30 4.44 -8.36
CA ALA A 58 1.27 5.21 -9.60
C ALA A 58 1.01 6.70 -9.35
N SER A 59 0.18 7.04 -8.36
CA SER A 59 -0.07 8.42 -7.96
C SER A 59 1.17 9.08 -7.36
N LEU A 60 1.94 8.37 -6.54
CA LEU A 60 3.21 8.83 -6.00
C LEU A 60 4.28 9.04 -7.10
N ILE A 61 4.41 8.08 -8.03
CA ILE A 61 5.32 8.21 -9.18
C ILE A 61 4.92 9.39 -10.06
N SER A 62 3.61 9.58 -10.31
CA SER A 62 3.11 10.70 -11.10
C SER A 62 3.44 12.06 -10.48
N LEU A 63 3.48 12.14 -9.14
CA LEU A 63 3.87 13.32 -8.40
C LEU A 63 5.36 13.61 -8.60
N GLU A 64 6.19 12.57 -8.51
CA GLU A 64 7.64 12.71 -8.70
C GLU A 64 8.03 13.19 -10.11
N LEU A 65 7.27 12.80 -11.13
CA LEU A 65 7.52 13.22 -12.52
C LEU A 65 7.06 14.65 -12.83
N ARG A 66 6.28 15.30 -11.96
CA ARG A 66 5.78 16.67 -12.19
C ARG A 66 6.77 17.75 -11.73
N GLU A 67 6.74 18.88 -12.44
CA GLU A 67 7.43 20.11 -12.02
C GLU A 67 6.62 20.84 -10.92
N PHE A 68 7.34 21.54 -10.03
CA PHE A 68 6.91 22.07 -8.73
C PHE A 68 6.43 23.54 -8.78
N PRO A 69 5.61 24.02 -7.80
CA PRO A 69 4.91 23.28 -6.74
C PRO A 69 3.68 22.50 -7.20
N TYR A 70 3.50 21.30 -6.66
CA TYR A 70 2.38 20.44 -6.99
C TYR A 70 1.90 19.62 -5.78
N GLU A 71 0.60 19.68 -5.54
CA GLU A 71 -0.13 18.91 -4.55
C GLU A 71 -1.09 17.96 -5.26
N LYS A 72 -1.22 16.74 -4.74
CA LYS A 72 -2.20 15.76 -5.22
C LYS A 72 -2.98 15.19 -4.05
N THR A 73 -4.29 15.37 -4.11
CA THR A 73 -5.23 14.66 -3.23
C THR A 73 -5.44 13.24 -3.71
N TYR A 74 -5.35 12.27 -2.81
CA TYR A 74 -5.67 10.86 -3.05
C TYR A 74 -6.83 10.42 -2.17
N LEU A 75 -7.81 9.77 -2.79
CA LEU A 75 -8.96 9.19 -2.10
C LEU A 75 -8.97 7.69 -2.36
N PHE A 76 -9.04 6.91 -1.29
CA PHE A 76 -9.24 5.47 -1.42
C PHE A 76 -10.65 5.18 -1.95
N PRO A 77 -10.81 4.16 -2.81
CA PRO A 77 -12.12 3.82 -3.33
C PRO A 77 -13.01 3.27 -2.21
N LEU A 78 -14.16 3.92 -1.99
CA LEU A 78 -15.16 3.47 -1.03
C LEU A 78 -15.94 2.27 -1.60
N LYS A 79 -16.09 1.24 -0.77
CA LYS A 79 -16.76 -0.01 -1.13
C LYS A 79 -17.59 -0.54 0.05
N ASN A 80 -18.47 -1.50 -0.23
CA ASN A 80 -19.39 -2.07 0.76
C ASN A 80 -18.74 -3.06 1.74
N TYR A 81 -17.41 -3.14 1.79
CA TYR A 81 -16.67 -4.07 2.66
C TYR A 81 -15.49 -3.40 3.35
N HIS A 82 -15.07 -4.04 4.45
CA HIS A 82 -13.94 -3.71 5.31
C HIS A 82 -12.59 -3.67 4.56
N TYR A 83 -11.90 -2.54 4.43
CA TYR A 83 -10.47 -2.53 4.09
C TYR A 83 -9.65 -1.80 5.13
N GLU A 84 -8.48 -2.35 5.42
CA GLU A 84 -7.43 -1.73 6.22
C GLU A 84 -6.28 -1.35 5.29
N VAL A 85 -5.79 -0.11 5.39
CA VAL A 85 -4.63 0.36 4.64
C VAL A 85 -3.53 0.72 5.62
N GLU A 86 -2.35 0.14 5.42
CA GLU A 86 -1.13 0.50 6.14
C GLU A 86 -0.15 1.15 5.17
N LEU A 87 0.42 2.28 5.61
CA LEU A 87 1.41 3.03 4.85
C LEU A 87 2.75 3.02 5.59
N SER A 88 3.79 2.60 4.87
CA SER A 88 5.19 2.67 5.27
C SER A 88 5.97 3.53 4.28
N SER A 89 7.19 3.93 4.63
CA SER A 89 8.09 4.66 3.73
C SER A 89 8.60 3.79 2.57
N ASP A 90 8.55 2.46 2.71
CA ASP A 90 9.05 1.51 1.72
C ASP A 90 7.93 0.72 1.01
N TYR A 91 6.72 0.69 1.55
CA TYR A 91 5.61 -0.08 0.98
C TYR A 91 4.24 0.43 1.41
N ILE A 92 3.21 0.06 0.66
CA ILE A 92 1.80 0.18 1.05
C ILE A 92 1.20 -1.23 1.14
N THR A 93 0.45 -1.50 2.20
CA THR A 93 -0.29 -2.76 2.37
C THR A 93 -1.79 -2.47 2.41
N VAL A 94 -2.58 -3.19 1.61
CA VAL A 94 -4.04 -3.14 1.65
C VAL A 94 -4.54 -4.51 2.04
N ARG A 95 -5.37 -4.56 3.09
CA ARG A 95 -5.94 -5.81 3.63
C ARG A 95 -7.46 -5.78 3.58
N ARG A 96 -8.03 -6.96 3.39
CA ARG A 96 -9.47 -7.21 3.47
C ARG A 96 -9.77 -8.35 4.42
N GLU A 97 -10.73 -8.14 5.31
CA GLU A 97 -11.34 -9.20 6.10
C GLU A 97 -12.65 -9.67 5.44
N ASP A 98 -12.75 -10.96 5.12
CA ASP A 98 -13.91 -11.50 4.38
C ASP A 98 -14.96 -12.19 5.27
N GLY A 99 -14.87 -12.04 6.61
CA GLY A 99 -15.90 -12.34 7.63
C GLY A 99 -16.45 -13.77 7.72
N THR A 100 -16.23 -14.62 6.71
CA THR A 100 -16.97 -15.88 6.52
C THR A 100 -16.05 -17.10 6.65
N ILE A 101 -14.76 -16.92 6.35
CA ILE A 101 -13.66 -17.88 6.55
C ILE A 101 -12.42 -17.00 6.81
N ASN A 102 -11.64 -17.27 7.86
CA ASN A 102 -10.41 -16.53 8.24
C ASN A 102 -9.35 -16.53 7.12
N LYS A 103 -9.59 -15.78 6.05
CA LYS A 103 -8.64 -15.49 4.97
C LYS A 103 -8.55 -13.98 4.89
N ASN A 104 -7.59 -13.43 5.61
CA ASN A 104 -7.15 -12.06 5.38
C ASN A 104 -6.44 -12.06 4.04
N ILE A 105 -7.04 -11.43 3.04
CA ILE A 105 -6.40 -11.23 1.74
C ILE A 105 -5.55 -9.97 1.90
N ILE A 106 -4.25 -10.12 1.67
CA ILE A 106 -3.25 -9.07 1.90
C ILE A 106 -2.55 -8.83 0.58
N CYS A 107 -2.53 -7.59 0.12
CA CYS A 107 -1.70 -7.17 -0.98
C CYS A 107 -0.72 -6.11 -0.49
N ARG A 108 0.55 -6.26 -0.85
CA ARG A 108 1.62 -5.31 -0.55
C ARG A 108 2.31 -4.91 -1.84
N GLU A 109 2.47 -3.60 -2.03
CA GLU A 109 3.20 -3.01 -3.15
C GLU A 109 4.34 -2.14 -2.62
N GLU A 110 5.51 -2.24 -3.23
CA GLU A 110 6.69 -1.45 -2.85
C GLU A 110 6.58 -0.01 -3.34
N LEU A 111 7.06 0.93 -2.54
CA LEU A 111 7.15 2.34 -2.92
C LEU A 111 8.54 2.59 -3.53
N PRO A 112 8.64 2.98 -4.82
CA PRO A 112 9.92 3.25 -5.46
C PRO A 112 10.54 4.57 -5.00
N ILE A 113 9.76 5.42 -4.35
CA ILE A 113 10.17 6.70 -3.78
C ILE A 113 9.96 6.58 -2.27
N LYS A 114 10.85 7.20 -1.47
CA LYS A 114 10.75 7.22 -0.01
C LYS A 114 10.13 8.53 0.46
N PRO A 115 8.78 8.61 0.58
CA PRO A 115 8.14 9.80 1.10
C PRO A 115 8.41 9.96 2.59
N ILE A 116 8.32 11.19 3.06
CA ILE A 116 8.22 11.51 4.49
C ILE A 116 6.73 11.43 4.85
N ILE A 117 6.39 10.51 5.74
CA ILE A 117 5.01 10.33 6.16
C ILE A 117 4.86 10.99 7.53
N THR A 118 4.10 12.08 7.57
CA THR A 118 3.93 12.91 8.78
C THR A 118 2.63 12.60 9.53
N ALA A 119 1.70 11.87 8.89
CA ALA A 119 0.43 11.47 9.48
C ALA A 119 0.62 10.82 10.87
N GLY A 120 0.07 11.45 11.91
CA GLY A 120 0.10 10.94 13.28
C GLY A 120 1.41 11.06 14.05
N LYS A 121 2.40 11.85 13.56
CA LYS A 121 3.72 11.99 14.22
C LYS A 121 3.96 13.38 14.83
N ASN A 122 4.78 13.42 15.87
CA ASN A 122 5.28 14.66 16.50
C ASN A 122 6.48 15.21 15.71
N LEU A 123 6.23 15.72 14.51
CA LEU A 123 7.20 16.57 13.81
C LEU A 123 6.82 18.04 14.04
N ASP A 124 7.82 18.93 14.02
CA ASP A 124 7.60 20.38 14.11
C ASP A 124 6.84 20.95 12.89
N TRP A 125 6.69 20.13 11.84
CA TRP A 125 6.00 20.45 10.61
C TRP A 125 5.30 19.20 10.05
N THR A 126 4.13 19.39 9.43
CA THR A 126 3.29 18.30 8.90
C THR A 126 3.16 18.34 7.38
N ASN A 127 3.27 19.53 6.78
CA ASN A 127 3.13 19.80 5.35
C ASN A 127 4.29 20.68 4.85
N SER A 128 4.38 20.89 3.53
CA SER A 128 5.42 21.69 2.90
C SER A 128 5.43 23.14 3.39
N THR A 129 4.26 23.74 3.61
CA THR A 129 4.15 25.14 4.07
C THR A 129 4.74 25.31 5.47
N GLU A 130 4.43 24.39 6.38
CA GLU A 130 5.00 24.37 7.74
C GLU A 130 6.49 24.07 7.72
N PHE A 131 6.94 23.20 6.81
CA PHE A 131 8.34 22.90 6.65
C PHE A 131 9.16 24.13 6.21
N HIS A 132 8.67 24.90 5.23
CA HIS A 132 9.31 26.15 4.81
C HIS A 132 9.31 27.21 5.93
N LYS A 133 8.24 27.27 6.74
CA LYS A 133 8.20 28.13 7.94
C LYS A 133 9.23 27.68 8.98
N PHE A 134 9.37 26.37 9.20
CA PHE A 134 10.38 25.80 10.09
C PHE A 134 11.78 26.20 9.64
N LEU A 135 12.07 26.12 8.34
CA LEU A 135 13.36 26.56 7.80
C LEU A 135 13.58 28.05 8.05
N SER A 136 12.58 28.89 7.77
CA SER A 136 12.67 30.33 8.00
C SER A 136 12.92 30.69 9.46
N LEU A 137 12.28 29.99 10.40
CA LEU A 137 12.43 30.25 11.84
C LEU A 137 13.79 29.82 12.38
N ASN A 138 14.32 28.67 11.93
CA ASN A 138 15.56 28.11 12.47
C ASN A 138 16.82 28.59 11.74
N TYR A 139 16.71 28.86 10.44
CA TYR A 139 17.84 29.18 9.55
C TYR A 139 17.75 30.60 8.94
N GLY A 140 16.67 31.34 9.20
CA GLY A 140 16.46 32.70 8.69
C GLY A 140 16.07 32.79 7.21
N CYS A 141 15.94 31.65 6.53
CA CYS A 141 15.61 31.52 5.11
C CYS A 141 14.63 30.35 4.92
N ASP A 142 13.66 30.48 4.02
CA ASP A 142 12.62 29.46 3.85
C ASP A 142 13.02 28.36 2.86
N GLY A 143 14.14 28.51 2.14
CA GLY A 143 14.60 27.54 1.15
C GLY A 143 13.85 27.60 -0.18
N SER A 144 13.08 28.66 -0.43
CA SER A 144 12.51 28.99 -1.75
C SER A 144 13.58 29.48 -2.74
N PRO A 145 13.28 29.56 -4.05
CA PRO A 145 14.18 30.20 -5.01
C PRO A 145 14.53 31.66 -4.65
N GLU A 146 13.60 32.37 -4.03
CA GLU A 146 13.74 33.77 -3.64
C GLU A 146 14.50 33.96 -2.32
N SER A 147 14.47 32.95 -1.45
CA SER A 147 15.21 32.91 -0.18
C SER A 147 15.91 31.55 -0.02
N PRO A 148 16.94 31.27 -0.84
CA PRO A 148 17.66 30.00 -0.79
C PRO A 148 18.48 29.88 0.49
N ILE A 149 18.76 28.65 0.89
CA ILE A 149 19.64 28.35 2.03
C ILE A 149 21.09 28.73 1.66
N PRO A 150 21.78 29.58 2.46
CA PRO A 150 23.17 29.95 2.22
C PRO A 150 24.12 28.75 2.20
N LEU A 151 25.22 28.87 1.46
CA LEU A 151 26.19 27.79 1.31
C LEU A 151 26.78 27.34 2.66
N GLU A 152 26.94 28.25 3.61
CA GLU A 152 27.49 27.98 4.95
C GLU A 152 26.56 27.07 5.79
N GLN A 153 25.25 27.17 5.58
CA GLN A 153 24.24 26.43 6.34
C GLN A 153 23.79 25.14 5.63
N ARG A 154 24.21 24.95 4.37
CA ARG A 154 23.80 23.84 3.52
C ARG A 154 24.01 22.47 4.17
N GLU A 155 25.20 22.22 4.73
CA GLU A 155 25.53 20.92 5.32
C GLU A 155 24.70 20.62 6.57
N GLU A 156 24.38 21.65 7.36
CA GLU A 156 23.54 21.52 8.54
C GLU A 156 22.10 21.17 8.16
N VAL A 157 21.51 21.95 7.24
CA VAL A 157 20.15 21.71 6.74
C VAL A 157 20.05 20.35 6.05
N PHE A 158 21.04 19.95 5.24
CA PHE A 158 21.07 18.61 4.65
C PHE A 158 21.15 17.52 5.70
N SER A 159 22.01 17.69 6.70
CA SER A 159 22.16 16.70 7.76
C SER A 159 20.86 16.53 8.53
N TYR A 160 20.17 17.63 8.84
CA TYR A 160 18.85 17.60 9.47
C TYR A 160 17.84 16.83 8.61
N ILE A 161 17.68 17.20 7.33
CA ILE A 161 16.71 16.54 6.43
C ILE A 161 17.03 15.05 6.28
N GLU A 162 18.30 14.68 6.13
CA GLU A 162 18.67 13.27 5.99
C GLU A 162 18.46 12.47 7.26
N GLN A 163 18.69 13.07 8.43
CA GLN A 163 18.40 12.44 9.71
C GLN A 163 16.90 12.27 9.90
N GLU A 164 16.10 13.29 9.62
CA GLU A 164 14.64 13.21 9.68
C GLU A 164 14.08 12.19 8.68
N MET A 165 14.58 12.16 7.44
CA MET A 165 14.18 11.15 6.45
C MET A 165 14.53 9.74 6.91
N LYS A 166 15.74 9.52 7.46
CA LYS A 166 16.16 8.20 7.96
C LYS A 166 15.36 7.78 9.17
N TYR A 167 15.15 8.69 10.12
CA TYR A 167 14.37 8.45 11.33
C TYR A 167 12.91 8.16 10.97
N ASN A 168 12.28 9.02 10.16
CA ASN A 168 10.92 8.81 9.70
C ASN A 168 10.78 7.49 8.93
N ALA A 169 11.72 7.16 8.04
CA ALA A 169 11.69 5.91 7.30
C ALA A 169 11.80 4.70 8.24
N HIS A 170 12.73 4.74 9.20
CA HIS A 170 12.90 3.67 10.19
C HIS A 170 11.65 3.47 11.04
N GLU A 171 11.14 4.55 11.64
CA GLU A 171 9.97 4.50 12.52
C GLU A 171 8.73 4.01 11.76
N THR A 172 8.48 4.52 10.55
CA THR A 172 7.30 4.09 9.76
C THR A 172 7.46 2.69 9.17
N ALA A 173 8.69 2.21 9.01
CA ALA A 173 8.93 0.82 8.62
C ALA A 173 8.71 -0.15 9.79
N ALA A 174 9.05 0.26 11.01
CA ALA A 174 8.85 -0.51 12.24
C ALA A 174 7.37 -0.55 12.66
N GLU A 175 6.70 0.60 12.59
CA GLU A 175 5.29 0.78 12.90
C GLU A 175 4.61 1.53 11.74
N PRO A 176 4.11 0.79 10.72
CA PRO A 176 3.37 1.37 9.61
C PRO A 176 2.14 2.12 10.11
N ILE A 177 1.84 3.26 9.47
CA ILE A 177 0.68 4.07 9.82
C ILE A 177 -0.56 3.42 9.23
N THR A 178 -1.50 3.05 10.09
CA THR A 178 -2.83 2.59 9.66
C THR A 178 -3.71 3.79 9.36
N ILE A 179 -4.26 3.84 8.15
CA ILE A 179 -5.23 4.87 7.76
C ILE A 179 -6.57 4.57 8.43
N CYS A 180 -6.91 5.36 9.45
CA CYS A 180 -8.11 5.12 10.28
C CYS A 180 -9.42 5.49 9.59
N ASP A 181 -9.42 6.49 8.70
CA ASP A 181 -10.63 6.94 7.99
C ASP A 181 -10.37 7.06 6.49
N LEU A 182 -10.81 6.05 5.73
CA LEU A 182 -10.68 6.00 4.27
C LEU A 182 -11.54 7.04 3.54
N ASN A 183 -12.45 7.75 4.23
CA ASN A 183 -13.22 8.86 3.64
C ASN A 183 -12.43 10.17 3.65
N LYS A 184 -11.37 10.26 4.45
CA LYS A 184 -10.52 11.45 4.47
C LYS A 184 -9.52 11.39 3.32
N PRO A 185 -9.29 12.51 2.63
CA PRO A 185 -8.24 12.58 1.63
C PRO A 185 -6.87 12.42 2.28
N LEU A 186 -5.96 11.73 1.58
CA LEU A 186 -4.53 11.87 1.81
C LEU A 186 -3.98 12.94 0.88
N TYR A 187 -3.17 13.83 1.42
CA TYR A 187 -2.46 14.86 0.66
C TYR A 187 -1.03 14.38 0.39
N MET A 188 -0.65 14.40 -0.88
CA MET A 188 0.71 14.11 -1.32
C MET A 188 1.30 15.39 -1.92
N GLU A 189 2.29 15.94 -1.25
CA GLU A 189 2.95 17.18 -1.63
C GLU A 189 4.37 16.89 -2.08
N LYS A 190 4.77 17.47 -3.22
CA LYS A 190 6.18 17.53 -3.59
C LYS A 190 6.70 18.90 -3.24
N THR A 191 7.80 19.00 -2.49
CA THR A 191 8.50 20.27 -2.27
C THR A 191 9.99 20.28 -2.59
N PHE A 192 10.52 21.46 -2.96
CA PHE A 192 11.92 21.69 -3.24
C PHE A 192 12.54 22.63 -2.22
N ILE A 193 13.78 22.30 -1.85
CA ILE A 193 14.64 23.15 -1.04
C ILE A 193 15.77 23.63 -1.94
N TYR A 194 15.93 24.94 -2.02
CA TYR A 194 16.94 25.60 -2.83
C TYR A 194 18.12 26.03 -1.95
N PHE A 195 19.32 25.82 -2.46
CA PHE A 195 20.58 26.12 -1.81
C PHE A 195 21.43 26.96 -2.75
N GLU A 196 22.16 27.92 -2.21
CA GLU A 196 23.14 28.67 -2.97
C GLU A 196 24.32 27.79 -3.39
N LYS A 197 24.86 28.07 -4.57
CA LYS A 197 26.16 27.56 -5.03
C LYS A 197 27.18 28.69 -4.98
N GLY A 198 28.43 28.34 -4.73
CA GLY A 198 29.54 29.31 -4.70
C GLY A 198 29.81 30.05 -6.02
N ASP A 199 29.15 29.66 -7.11
CA ASP A 199 29.18 30.32 -8.43
C ASP A 199 27.98 31.25 -8.69
N GLY A 200 27.12 31.47 -7.68
CA GLY A 200 25.88 32.24 -7.81
C GLY A 200 24.71 31.45 -8.42
N GLY A 201 24.88 30.17 -8.69
CA GLY A 201 23.80 29.28 -9.11
C GLY A 201 22.98 28.73 -7.94
N LEU A 202 21.90 28.01 -8.27
CA LEU A 202 21.10 27.28 -7.28
C LEU A 202 21.28 25.77 -7.43
N TYR A 203 21.30 25.07 -6.30
CA TYR A 203 21.13 23.63 -6.17
C TYR A 203 19.75 23.38 -5.55
N ARG A 204 19.01 22.36 -6.00
CA ARG A 204 17.71 22.01 -5.41
C ARG A 204 17.66 20.55 -4.99
N ARG A 205 16.95 20.27 -3.90
CA ARG A 205 16.62 18.92 -3.42
C ARG A 205 15.11 18.76 -3.28
N GLY A 206 14.57 17.71 -3.89
CA GLY A 206 13.15 17.37 -3.79
C GLY A 206 12.86 16.48 -2.60
N ILE A 207 11.73 16.73 -1.94
CA ILE A 207 11.14 15.88 -0.93
C ILE A 207 9.66 15.66 -1.25
N ILE A 208 9.15 14.48 -0.91
CA ILE A 208 7.71 14.19 -0.99
C ILE A 208 7.20 14.01 0.43
N ILE A 209 6.13 14.72 0.77
CA ILE A 209 5.48 14.69 2.07
C ILE A 209 4.08 14.10 1.89
N ILE A 210 3.71 13.14 2.74
CA ILE A 210 2.37 12.56 2.79
C ILE A 210 1.75 12.84 4.16
N HIS A 211 0.56 13.44 4.16
CA HIS A 211 -0.20 13.75 5.37
C HIS A 211 -1.72 13.54 5.17
N GLU A 212 -2.45 13.55 6.29
CA GLU A 212 -3.93 13.53 6.34
C GLU A 212 -4.54 14.94 6.29
#